data_AF-A0A7C3VF11-F1
#
_entry.id   AF-A0A7C3VF11-F1
#
_cell.length_a   1.000
_cell.length_b   1.000
_cell.length_c   1.000
_cell.angle_alpha   90.00
_cell.angle_beta   90.00
_cell.angle_gamma   90.00
#
_symmetry.space_group_name_H-M   'P 1'
#
loop_
_entity.id
_entity.type
_entity.pdbx_description
1 polymer ?
#
loop_
_entity_poly.entity_id
_entity_poly.type
_entity_poly.pdbx_seq_one_letter_code
_entity_poly.pdbx_strand_id
1 'polypeptide(L)'
;MDARAYLLREKEKDSGLSVFIATAVSPPECAAKFDRCFGVASLHVGRIRDIGLDVVPDKVNHACIIGLPYREDNAAAAQRLAGLLGKQSRIVWLP
;
A
#
# COMPACT_ATOMS: atom_id res chain seq x y z
N MET A 1 -10.15 -1.89 -4.30
CA MET A 1 -9.08 -1.79 -5.31
C MET A 1 -8.70 -3.16 -5.84
N ASP A 2 -8.07 -3.24 -7.02
CA ASP A 2 -7.48 -4.49 -7.54
C ASP A 2 -6.36 -4.97 -6.61
N ALA A 3 -6.38 -6.25 -6.24
CA ALA A 3 -5.37 -6.84 -5.35
C ALA A 3 -3.95 -6.72 -5.91
N ARG A 4 -3.78 -6.72 -7.25
CA ARG A 4 -2.46 -6.60 -7.89
C ARG A 4 -1.75 -5.29 -7.57
N ALA A 5 -2.47 -4.26 -7.15
CA ALA A 5 -1.89 -3.00 -6.68
C ALA A 5 -1.09 -3.13 -5.37
N TYR A 6 -1.22 -4.26 -4.66
CA TYR A 6 -0.58 -4.52 -3.36
C TYR A 6 0.47 -5.63 -3.42
N LEU A 7 0.81 -6.13 -4.62
CA LEU A 7 1.91 -7.05 -4.80
C LEU A 7 3.23 -6.27 -4.85
N LEU A 8 4.24 -6.71 -4.11
CA LEU A 8 5.57 -6.11 -4.17
C LEU A 8 6.21 -6.37 -5.54
N ARG A 9 6.92 -5.37 -6.05
CA ARG A 9 7.88 -5.54 -7.14
C ARG A 9 9.23 -6.00 -6.56
N GLU A 10 10.11 -6.52 -7.41
CA GLU A 10 11.44 -7.00 -7.01
C GLU A 10 12.21 -5.96 -6.18
N LYS A 11 12.24 -4.71 -6.64
CA LYS A 11 12.91 -3.59 -5.95
C LYS A 11 12.31 -3.21 -4.59
N GLU A 12 11.12 -3.71 -4.28
CA GLU A 12 10.38 -3.45 -3.04
C GLU A 12 10.48 -4.63 -2.06
N LYS A 13 11.14 -5.72 -2.44
CA LYS A 13 11.26 -6.94 -1.64
C LYS A 13 11.80 -6.66 -0.23
N ASP A 14 12.80 -5.78 -0.14
CA ASP A 14 13.47 -5.48 1.14
C ASP A 14 12.89 -4.25 1.86
N SER A 15 12.17 -3.38 1.15
CA SER A 15 11.67 -2.11 1.69
C SER A 15 10.17 -2.09 1.98
N GLY A 16 9.40 -3.00 1.37
CA GLY A 16 7.95 -3.07 1.49
C GLY A 16 7.19 -2.15 0.52
N LEU A 17 5.88 -2.05 0.72
CA LEU A 17 4.99 -1.30 -0.16
C LEU A 17 4.92 0.17 0.26
N SER A 18 5.40 1.07 -0.59
CA SER A 18 5.36 2.53 -0.38
C SER A 18 3.93 3.07 -0.28
N VAL A 19 3.67 3.88 0.74
CA VAL A 19 2.40 4.58 0.97
C VAL A 19 2.63 6.00 1.48
N PHE A 20 1.64 6.88 1.30
CA PHE A 20 1.62 8.20 1.91
C PHE A 20 0.89 8.18 3.26
N ILE A 21 1.33 9.04 4.18
CA ILE A 21 0.68 9.24 5.47
C ILE A 21 -0.48 10.24 5.28
N ALA A 22 -1.72 9.77 5.49
CA ALA A 22 -2.93 10.54 5.19
C ALA A 22 -3.07 11.85 6.00
N THR A 23 -2.46 11.95 7.18
CA THR A 23 -2.44 13.20 7.96
C THR A 23 -1.42 14.21 7.47
N ALA A 24 -0.51 13.82 6.58
CA ALA A 24 0.57 14.66 6.07
C ALA A 24 0.39 15.06 4.60
N VAL A 25 -0.47 14.37 3.84
CA VAL A 25 -0.68 14.60 2.40
C VAL A 25 -2.16 14.39 2.05
N SER A 26 -2.76 15.36 1.37
CA SER A 26 -4.13 15.22 0.87
C SER A 26 -4.21 14.29 -0.35
N PRO A 27 -5.37 13.67 -0.65
CA PRO A 27 -5.50 12.80 -1.83
C PRO A 27 -5.15 13.48 -3.17
N PRO A 28 -5.56 14.73 -3.46
CA PRO A 28 -5.15 15.41 -4.69
C PRO A 28 -3.64 15.66 -4.78
N GLU A 29 -2.99 16.04 -3.67
CA GLU A 29 -1.52 16.23 -3.62
C GLU A 29 -0.78 14.90 -3.82
N CYS A 30 -1.32 13.81 -3.28
CA CYS A 30 -0.81 12.46 -3.53
C CYS A 30 -0.89 12.11 -5.02
N ALA A 31 -2.03 12.38 -5.66
CA ALA A 31 -2.23 12.10 -7.07
C ALA A 31 -1.30 12.92 -7.97
N ALA A 32 -1.08 14.20 -7.65
CA ALA A 32 -0.21 15.11 -8.40
C ALA A 32 1.28 14.71 -8.42
N LYS A 33 1.71 13.76 -7.57
CA LYS A 33 3.09 13.23 -7.56
C LYS A 33 3.37 12.20 -8.65
N PHE A 34 2.37 11.78 -9.41
CA PHE A 34 2.50 10.75 -10.43
C PHE A 34 2.11 11.31 -11.81
N ASP A 35 2.89 10.98 -12.84
CA ASP A 35 2.57 11.34 -14.23
C ASP A 35 1.21 10.79 -14.70
N ARG A 36 0.79 9.65 -14.10
CA ARG A 36 -0.52 9.02 -14.32
C ARG A 36 -1.05 8.50 -12.99
N CYS A 37 -2.25 8.97 -12.62
CA CYS A 37 -2.97 8.50 -11.44
C CYS A 37 -4.40 8.13 -11.82
N PHE A 38 -4.81 6.88 -11.55
CA PHE A 38 -6.17 6.39 -11.82
C PHE A 38 -7.08 6.47 -10.58
N GLY A 39 -6.57 7.01 -9.47
CA GLY A 39 -7.27 7.15 -8.20
C GLY A 39 -6.34 6.98 -7.01
N VAL A 40 -6.79 7.45 -5.85
CA VAL A 40 -6.10 7.28 -4.57
C VAL A 40 -6.98 6.45 -3.64
N ALA A 41 -6.39 5.41 -3.05
CA ALA A 41 -7.05 4.60 -2.04
C ALA A 41 -6.39 4.81 -0.67
N SER A 42 -7.21 4.79 0.37
CA SER A 42 -6.75 4.80 1.76
C SER A 42 -6.84 3.40 2.37
N LEU A 43 -5.92 3.15 3.32
CA LEU A 43 -5.89 1.96 4.17
C LEU A 43 -5.78 2.42 5.62
N HIS A 44 -6.41 1.66 6.54
CA HIS A 44 -6.35 1.95 7.97
C HIS A 44 -5.22 1.15 8.62
N VAL A 45 -4.28 1.84 9.28
CA VAL A 45 -3.08 1.21 9.89
C VAL A 45 -3.44 0.09 10.86
N GLY A 46 -4.43 0.28 11.73
CA GLY A 46 -4.87 -0.77 12.65
C GLY A 46 -5.29 -2.06 11.94
N ARG A 47 -6.00 -1.95 10.79
CA ARG A 47 -6.47 -3.12 10.04
C ARG A 47 -5.38 -3.78 9.20
N ILE A 48 -4.36 -3.02 8.81
CA ILE A 48 -3.11 -3.57 8.25
C ILE A 48 -2.42 -4.43 9.32
N ARG A 49 -2.36 -3.94 10.56
CA ARG A 49 -1.76 -4.68 11.68
C ARG A 49 -2.54 -5.93 12.08
N ASP A 50 -3.87 -5.88 12.00
CA ASP A 50 -4.73 -7.03 12.28
C ASP A 50 -4.47 -8.23 11.34
N ILE A 51 -3.95 -7.99 10.14
CA ILE A 51 -3.61 -9.06 9.18
C ILE A 51 -2.14 -9.50 9.25
N GLY A 52 -1.41 -9.07 10.28
CA GLY A 52 -0.02 -9.47 10.53
C GLY A 52 1.03 -8.70 9.73
N LEU A 53 0.67 -7.55 9.16
CA LEU A 53 1.61 -6.62 8.54
C LEU A 53 1.94 -5.48 9.50
N ASP A 54 2.88 -4.62 9.15
CA ASP A 54 3.10 -3.36 9.88
C ASP A 54 3.32 -2.19 8.92
N VAL A 55 3.23 -0.97 9.44
CA VAL A 55 3.46 0.27 8.70
C VAL A 55 4.55 1.06 9.42
N VAL A 56 5.68 1.24 8.75
CA VAL A 56 6.86 1.91 9.30
C VAL A 56 7.07 3.24 8.57
N PRO A 57 6.91 4.39 9.25
CA PRO A 57 7.27 5.69 8.69
C PRO A 57 8.78 5.79 8.46
N ASP A 58 9.18 6.30 7.30
CA ASP A 58 10.58 6.57 6.95
C ASP A 58 10.83 8.07 6.65
N LYS A 59 9.77 8.83 6.32
CA LYS A 59 9.79 10.29 6.09
C LYS A 59 8.52 10.92 6.63
N VAL A 60 8.51 12.25 6.72
CA VAL A 60 7.38 13.04 7.23
C VAL A 60 6.04 12.68 6.57
N ASN A 61 6.05 12.39 5.28
CA ASN A 61 4.84 12.09 4.50
C ASN A 61 4.79 10.69 3.90
N HIS A 62 5.75 9.82 4.22
CA HIS A 62 5.89 8.51 3.59
C HIS A 62 6.09 7.42 4.65
N ALA A 63 5.56 6.25 4.35
CA ALA A 63 5.75 5.04 5.13
C ALA A 63 5.78 3.84 4.20
N CYS A 64 6.28 2.71 4.70
CA CYS A 64 6.22 1.44 4.01
C CYS A 64 5.35 0.45 4.77
N ILE A 65 4.51 -0.30 4.05
CA ILE A 65 3.87 -1.50 4.59
C ILE A 65 4.89 -2.64 4.50
N ILE A 66 5.29 -3.17 5.64
CA ILE A 66 6.29 -4.25 5.76
C ILE A 66 5.65 -5.59 6.12
N GLY A 67 6.38 -6.68 5.90
CA GLY A 67 5.90 -8.05 6.14
C GLY A 67 5.13 -8.67 4.97
N LEU A 68 4.97 -7.93 3.86
CA LEU A 68 4.45 -8.48 2.61
C LEU A 68 5.53 -9.37 1.96
N PRO A 69 5.20 -10.62 1.58
CA PRO A 69 6.13 -11.45 0.83
C PRO A 69 6.19 -11.02 -0.62
N TYR A 70 7.38 -11.10 -1.22
CA TYR A 70 7.54 -11.02 -2.66
C TYR A 70 6.91 -12.25 -3.33
N ARG A 71 6.21 -12.04 -4.44
CA ARG A 71 5.34 -13.08 -5.04
C ARG A 71 6.12 -14.31 -5.46
N GLU A 72 7.33 -14.12 -5.96
CA GLU A 72 8.21 -15.15 -6.50
C GLU A 72 8.81 -16.00 -5.36
N ASP A 73 8.91 -15.46 -4.15
CA ASP A 73 9.33 -16.22 -2.95
C ASP A 73 8.15 -16.98 -2.31
N ASN A 74 6.96 -16.37 -2.27
CA ASN A 74 5.76 -17.00 -1.71
C ASN A 74 4.46 -16.45 -2.34
N ALA A 75 4.08 -17.02 -3.49
CA ALA A 75 2.93 -16.56 -4.27
C ALA A 75 1.61 -16.66 -3.51
N ALA A 76 1.42 -17.73 -2.72
CA ALA A 76 0.19 -17.96 -1.98
C ALA A 76 -0.04 -16.89 -0.89
N ALA A 77 0.99 -16.60 -0.11
CA ALA A 77 0.91 -15.57 0.93
C ALA A 77 0.80 -14.16 0.31
N ALA A 78 1.55 -13.88 -0.75
CA ALA A 78 1.50 -12.59 -1.45
C ALA A 78 0.09 -12.30 -1.97
N GLN A 79 -0.52 -13.28 -2.67
CA GLN A 79 -1.87 -13.13 -3.20
C GLN A 79 -2.92 -13.00 -2.11
N ARG A 80 -2.80 -13.77 -1.01
CA ARG A 80 -3.71 -13.69 0.13
C ARG A 80 -3.68 -12.30 0.77
N LEU A 81 -2.50 -11.81 1.13
CA LEU A 81 -2.33 -10.52 1.81
C LEU A 81 -2.72 -9.35 0.91
N ALA A 82 -2.33 -9.38 -0.37
CA ALA A 82 -2.75 -8.40 -1.36
C ALA A 82 -4.28 -8.35 -1.53
N GLY A 83 -4.95 -9.51 -1.50
CA GLY A 83 -6.40 -9.61 -1.49
C GLY A 83 -7.04 -9.00 -0.24
N LEU A 84 -6.46 -9.24 0.94
CA LEU A 84 -6.94 -8.64 2.20
C LEU A 84 -6.79 -7.11 2.19
N LEU A 85 -5.64 -6.59 1.73
CA LEU A 85 -5.41 -5.16 1.54
C LEU A 85 -6.42 -4.56 0.55
N GLY A 86 -6.65 -5.21 -0.59
CA GLY A 86 -7.62 -4.77 -1.59
C GLY A 86 -9.05 -4.69 -1.04
N LYS A 87 -9.47 -5.66 -0.21
CA LYS A 87 -10.80 -5.68 0.42
C LYS A 87 -11.02 -4.55 1.43
N GLN A 88 -9.98 -4.19 2.18
CA GLN A 88 -10.10 -3.13 3.20
C GLN A 88 -9.81 -1.72 2.65
N SER A 89 -9.23 -1.63 1.45
CA SER A 89 -8.96 -0.36 0.77
C SER A 89 -10.25 0.41 0.45
N ARG A 90 -10.19 1.74 0.54
CA ARG A 90 -11.30 2.63 0.18
C ARG A 90 -10.81 3.68 -0.79
N ILE A 91 -11.50 3.86 -1.92
CA ILE A 91 -11.21 4.96 -2.85
C ILE A 91 -11.58 6.26 -2.14
N VAL A 92 -10.63 7.18 -2.06
CA VAL A 92 -10.80 8.51 -1.44
C VAL A 92 -10.67 9.65 -2.44
N TRP A 93 -10.21 9.36 -3.65
CA TRP A 93 -10.11 10.33 -4.74
C TRP A 93 -10.05 9.62 -6.10
N LEU A 94 -10.61 10.27 -7.11
CA LEU A 94 -10.57 9.91 -8.53
C LEU A 94 -10.29 11.20 -9.34
N PRO A 95 -9.58 11.11 -10.48
CA PRO A 95 -9.27 12.24 -11.36
C PRO A 95 -10.50 12.84 -12.04
#